data_AF-A0A8H3ZSC7-F1
#
_entry.id   AF-A0A8H3ZSC7-F1
#
_cell.length_a   1.000
_cell.length_b   1.000
_cell.length_c   1.000
_cell.angle_alpha   90.00
_cell.angle_beta   90.00
_cell.angle_gamma   90.00
#
_symmetry.space_group_name_H-M   'P 1'
#
loop_
_entity.id
_entity.type
_entity.pdbx_description
1 polymer ?
#
loop_
_entity_poly.entity_id
_entity_poly.type
_entity_poly.pdbx_seq_one_letter_code
_entity_poly.pdbx_strand_id
1 'polypeptide(L)'
;MKQISLWLSNSEETEKWEELASSIGEALHNKWFIDDTNGTTSQAYYSGNIQASNALALDLGVVPEKIPGLGISSSGLASYSYSIELGATSLWEFLNGGRGSSYNHFMMGAPGIWIQRLSGLDTAADAVRWNLINYKPILEANLTSASSSYLTPTGQASAAWKRSDHILTYDIVVPVGSVGLVSLNATQVQEGGNDVSIEQEGILAVVSNEDDKRTWIIRVASGFYEFSAVLV
;
A
#
# COMPACT_ATOMS: atom_id res chain seq x y z
N MET A 1 10.92 7.87 16.00
CA MET A 1 11.11 7.85 17.47
C MET A 1 9.78 7.73 18.21
N LYS A 2 8.77 8.59 17.96
CA LYS A 2 7.42 8.46 18.52
C LYS A 2 6.87 7.02 18.57
N GLN A 3 6.86 6.30 17.44
CA GLN A 3 6.34 4.93 17.40
C GLN A 3 7.14 3.97 18.29
N ILE A 4 8.46 4.16 18.38
CA ILE A 4 9.33 3.35 19.23
C ILE A 4 9.03 3.62 20.71
N SER A 5 8.90 4.89 21.12
CA SER A 5 8.57 5.24 22.51
C SER A 5 7.17 4.74 22.90
N LEU A 6 6.22 4.74 21.96
CA LEU A 6 4.89 4.16 22.15
C LEU A 6 4.97 2.65 22.42
N TRP A 7 5.76 1.90 21.64
CA TRP A 7 5.98 0.48 21.88
C TRP A 7 6.68 0.16 23.21
N LEU A 8 7.50 1.09 23.69
CA LEU A 8 8.17 1.00 24.99
C LEU A 8 7.29 1.53 26.15
N SER A 9 6.05 1.94 25.88
CA SER A 9 5.12 2.51 26.86
C SER A 9 5.68 3.75 27.58
N ASN A 10 6.54 4.54 26.91
CA ASN A 10 7.09 5.77 27.44
C ASN A 10 6.26 6.97 26.93
N SER A 11 5.26 7.37 27.70
CA SER A 11 4.31 8.42 27.31
C SER A 11 4.96 9.80 27.18
N GLU A 12 5.87 10.15 28.11
CA GLU A 12 6.57 11.44 28.11
C GLU A 12 7.39 11.62 26.83
N GLU A 13 8.19 10.62 26.45
CA GLU A 13 8.92 10.70 25.20
C GLU A 13 8.01 10.67 23.98
N THR A 14 6.89 9.93 24.05
CA THR A 14 5.94 9.86 22.93
C THR A 14 5.33 11.22 22.63
N GLU A 15 4.91 11.96 23.66
CA GLU A 15 4.39 13.32 23.53
C GLU A 15 5.46 14.27 22.98
N LYS A 16 6.67 14.25 23.56
CA LYS A 16 7.81 15.04 23.07
C LYS A 16 8.11 14.80 21.59
N TRP A 17 8.13 13.54 21.15
CA TRP A 17 8.41 13.20 19.75
C TRP A 17 7.25 13.56 18.82
N GLU A 18 6.01 13.54 19.31
CA GLU A 18 4.84 14.01 18.56
C GLU A 18 4.90 15.51 18.32
N GLU A 19 5.13 16.29 19.38
CA GLU A 19 5.26 17.74 19.28
C GLU A 19 6.39 18.15 18.33
N LEU A 20 7.54 17.47 18.44
CA LEU A 20 8.68 17.73 17.55
C LEU A 20 8.35 17.39 16.10
N ALA A 21 7.68 16.27 15.84
CA ALA A 21 7.27 15.89 14.48
C ALA A 21 6.29 16.90 13.90
N SER A 22 5.30 17.36 14.68
CA SER A 22 4.36 18.40 14.28
C SER A 22 5.07 19.71 13.95
N SER A 23 5.94 20.19 14.84
CA SER A 23 6.67 21.45 14.65
C SER A 23 7.58 21.42 13.41
N ILE A 24 8.29 20.31 13.19
CA ILE A 24 9.12 20.14 11.98
C ILE A 24 8.25 20.06 10.73
N GLY A 25 7.13 19.33 10.78
CA GLY A 25 6.19 19.21 9.67
C GLY A 25 5.64 20.56 9.23
N GLU A 26 5.18 21.38 10.19
CA GLU A 26 4.71 22.74 9.94
C GLU A 26 5.83 23.64 9.36
N ALA A 27 7.03 23.60 9.95
CA ALA A 27 8.15 24.38 9.47
C ALA A 27 8.56 23.99 8.04
N LEU A 28 8.53 22.69 7.71
CA LEU A 28 8.81 22.17 6.37
C LEU A 28 7.75 22.66 5.38
N HIS A 29 6.47 22.52 5.72
CA HIS A 29 5.37 23.01 4.92
C HIS A 29 5.52 24.51 4.64
N ASN A 30 5.60 25.33 5.68
CA ASN A 30 5.69 26.79 5.55
C ASN A 30 6.89 27.27 4.73
N LYS A 31 8.00 26.53 4.77
CA LYS A 31 9.23 26.90 4.06
C LYS A 31 9.23 26.48 2.59
N TRP A 32 8.64 25.33 2.27
CA TRP A 32 8.86 24.68 0.98
C TRP A 32 7.59 24.48 0.15
N PHE A 33 6.41 24.67 0.73
CA PHE A 33 5.15 24.64 0.01
C PHE A 33 4.99 25.91 -0.84
N ILE A 34 4.59 25.71 -2.09
CA ILE A 34 4.28 26.78 -3.02
C ILE A 34 2.90 26.49 -3.61
N ASP A 35 1.97 27.42 -3.38
CA ASP A 35 0.65 27.40 -4.01
C ASP A 35 0.70 28.17 -5.33
N ASP A 36 0.82 27.43 -6.44
CA ASP A 36 0.78 27.96 -7.80
C ASP A 36 -0.51 27.51 -8.54
N THR A 37 -1.57 27.23 -7.79
CA THR A 37 -2.88 26.80 -8.35
C THR A 37 -3.49 27.83 -9.30
N ASN A 38 -3.28 29.12 -9.02
CA ASN A 38 -3.72 30.23 -9.88
C ASN A 38 -2.63 30.76 -10.82
N GLY A 39 -1.49 30.07 -10.92
CA GLY A 39 -0.34 30.50 -11.71
C GLY A 39 0.04 29.51 -12.80
N THR A 40 1.34 29.38 -13.05
CA THR A 40 1.85 28.83 -14.33
C THR A 40 1.70 27.31 -14.40
N THR A 41 1.90 26.62 -13.28
CA THR A 41 1.81 25.17 -13.18
C THR A 41 0.38 24.70 -12.90
N SER A 42 -0.51 25.62 -12.48
CA SER A 42 -1.89 25.33 -12.07
C SER A 42 -1.99 24.25 -10.99
N GLN A 43 -0.93 24.04 -10.21
CA GLN A 43 -0.81 23.01 -9.18
C GLN A 43 0.01 23.53 -8.01
N ALA A 44 -0.30 23.03 -6.80
CA ALA A 44 0.56 23.25 -5.65
C ALA A 44 1.71 22.23 -5.64
N TYR A 45 2.89 22.65 -5.17
CA TYR A 45 4.08 21.80 -5.17
C TYR A 45 5.02 22.14 -4.02
N TYR A 46 6.03 21.29 -3.84
CA TYR A 46 7.10 21.48 -2.88
C TYR A 46 8.44 21.73 -3.55
N SER A 47 9.18 22.71 -3.00
CA SER A 47 10.53 23.07 -3.42
C SER A 47 10.62 23.38 -4.93
N GLY A 48 11.43 22.66 -5.70
CA GLY A 48 11.61 22.89 -7.14
C GLY A 48 10.58 22.21 -8.06
N ASN A 49 9.43 21.75 -7.53
CA ASN A 49 8.43 20.97 -8.27
C ASN A 49 8.99 19.72 -8.98
N ILE A 50 9.76 18.91 -8.26
CA ILE A 50 10.31 17.65 -8.78
C ILE A 50 9.61 16.45 -8.14
N GLN A 51 9.60 15.31 -8.84
CA GLN A 51 8.94 14.09 -8.35
C GLN A 51 9.39 13.70 -6.95
N ALA A 52 10.69 13.80 -6.66
CA ALA A 52 11.24 13.42 -5.35
C ALA A 52 10.77 14.34 -4.21
N SER A 53 10.72 15.66 -4.40
CA SER A 53 10.31 16.59 -3.34
C SER A 53 8.82 16.46 -3.05
N ASN A 54 8.00 16.32 -4.09
CA ASN A 54 6.56 16.13 -3.96
C ASN A 54 6.23 14.76 -3.34
N ALA A 55 6.91 13.69 -3.76
CA ALA A 55 6.73 12.35 -3.17
C ALA A 55 7.14 12.31 -1.70
N LEU A 56 8.26 12.95 -1.32
CA LEU A 56 8.70 13.03 0.07
C LEU A 56 7.69 13.80 0.93
N ALA A 57 7.16 14.91 0.43
CA ALA A 57 6.14 15.67 1.16
C ALA A 57 4.85 14.84 1.39
N LEU A 58 4.41 14.10 0.36
CA LEU A 58 3.26 13.19 0.46
C LEU A 58 3.51 12.07 1.48
N ASP A 59 4.67 11.43 1.43
CA ASP A 59 5.04 10.33 2.33
C ASP A 59 5.16 10.79 3.80
N LEU A 60 5.69 12.00 4.02
CA LEU A 60 5.77 12.62 5.34
C LEU A 60 4.41 13.12 5.88
N GLY A 61 3.36 13.13 5.05
CA GLY A 61 2.03 13.60 5.46
C GLY A 61 1.94 15.10 5.71
N VAL A 62 2.84 15.91 5.15
CA VAL A 62 2.88 17.38 5.34
C VAL A 62 2.07 18.13 4.28
N VAL A 63 1.53 17.43 3.28
CA VAL A 63 0.68 18.00 2.23
C VAL A 63 -0.75 18.21 2.77
N PRO A 64 -1.35 19.40 2.59
CA PRO A 64 -2.77 19.62 2.83
C PRO A 64 -3.63 18.62 2.01
N GLU A 65 -4.87 18.38 2.43
CA GLU A 65 -5.72 17.25 1.98
C GLU A 65 -5.70 16.93 0.46
N LYS A 66 -5.75 15.61 0.18
CA LYS A 66 -5.31 14.91 -1.05
C LYS A 66 -5.72 15.52 -2.39
N ILE A 67 -4.71 15.76 -3.24
CA ILE A 67 -4.82 15.72 -4.70
C ILE A 67 -4.47 14.30 -5.17
N PRO A 68 -5.34 13.59 -5.90
CA PRO A 68 -5.08 12.21 -6.35
C PRO A 68 -4.14 12.13 -7.55
N GLY A 69 -3.30 11.09 -7.57
CA GLY A 69 -2.68 10.57 -8.79
C GLY A 69 -1.15 10.48 -8.74
N LEU A 70 -0.61 9.28 -8.49
CA LEU A 70 0.77 8.95 -8.85
C LEU A 70 0.83 7.47 -9.28
N GLY A 71 0.92 7.24 -10.59
CA GLY A 71 1.09 5.91 -11.18
C GLY A 71 2.55 5.65 -11.55
N ILE A 72 3.00 4.41 -11.38
CA ILE A 72 4.33 3.96 -11.83
C ILE A 72 4.14 3.14 -13.11
N SER A 73 3.98 3.85 -14.24
CA SER A 73 4.26 3.26 -15.54
C SER A 73 4.91 4.31 -16.42
N SER A 74 6.21 4.15 -16.68
CA SER A 74 6.91 4.92 -17.70
C SER A 74 7.77 3.98 -18.53
N SER A 75 7.57 4.03 -19.85
CA SER A 75 8.49 3.46 -20.84
C SER A 75 9.36 4.60 -21.36
N GLY A 76 10.64 4.57 -21.01
CA GLY A 76 11.60 5.61 -21.40
C GLY A 76 13.02 5.24 -20.97
N LEU A 77 14.00 6.00 -21.44
CA LEU A 77 15.44 5.72 -21.23
C LEU A 77 15.86 5.65 -19.74
N ALA A 78 15.03 6.14 -18.82
CA ALA A 78 15.21 6.02 -17.38
C ALA A 78 14.02 5.27 -16.75
N SER A 79 13.92 3.97 -17.02
CA SER A 79 12.87 3.08 -16.50
C SER A 79 13.42 1.66 -16.24
N TYR A 80 12.72 0.89 -15.42
CA TYR A 80 13.05 -0.53 -15.21
C TYR A 80 12.83 -1.37 -16.47
N SER A 81 11.82 -1.04 -17.29
CA SER A 81 11.56 -1.76 -18.54
C SER A 81 12.71 -1.58 -19.53
N TYR A 82 13.32 -0.39 -19.58
CA TYR A 82 14.48 -0.14 -20.43
C TYR A 82 15.67 -1.05 -20.06
N SER A 83 15.96 -1.23 -18.76
CA SER A 83 17.01 -2.14 -18.32
C SER A 83 16.72 -3.59 -18.76
N ILE A 84 15.47 -4.02 -18.63
CA ILE A 84 15.01 -5.36 -19.03
C ILE A 84 15.12 -5.55 -20.55
N GLU A 85 14.70 -4.57 -21.34
CA GLU A 85 14.80 -4.58 -22.81
C GLU A 85 16.25 -4.70 -23.29
N LEU A 86 17.21 -4.21 -22.50
CA LEU A 86 18.66 -4.37 -22.73
C LEU A 86 19.25 -5.66 -22.16
N GLY A 87 18.43 -6.56 -21.60
CA GLY A 87 18.86 -7.88 -21.11
C GLY A 87 19.36 -7.89 -19.66
N ALA A 88 19.00 -6.90 -18.84
CA ALA A 88 19.35 -6.89 -17.42
C ALA A 88 18.75 -8.09 -16.67
N THR A 89 19.58 -8.81 -15.91
CA THR A 89 19.14 -9.87 -14.98
C THR A 89 19.27 -9.46 -13.51
N SER A 90 19.72 -8.23 -13.25
CA SER A 90 19.88 -7.60 -11.94
C SER A 90 19.54 -6.12 -12.04
N LEU A 91 19.35 -5.47 -10.89
CA LEU A 91 19.06 -4.05 -10.83
C LEU A 91 20.32 -3.23 -11.08
N TRP A 92 20.21 -2.15 -11.85
CA TRP A 92 21.33 -1.26 -12.16
C TRP A 92 21.36 -0.08 -11.20
N GLU A 93 22.54 0.51 -10.99
CA GLU A 93 22.72 1.70 -10.15
C GLU A 93 22.01 2.93 -10.71
N PHE A 94 22.02 3.06 -12.04
CA PHE A 94 21.29 4.10 -12.77
C PHE A 94 20.34 3.45 -13.76
N LEU A 95 19.11 3.97 -13.85
CA LEU A 95 18.06 3.41 -14.73
C LEU A 95 18.46 3.41 -16.22
N ASN A 96 19.29 4.37 -16.63
CA ASN A 96 19.82 4.48 -17.98
C ASN A 96 21.19 3.80 -18.17
N GLY A 97 21.79 3.24 -17.11
CA GLY A 97 23.15 2.69 -17.11
C GLY A 97 24.22 3.74 -17.46
N GLY A 98 25.39 3.27 -17.92
CA GLY A 98 26.45 4.15 -18.40
C GLY A 98 27.86 3.67 -18.08
N ARG A 99 28.85 4.36 -18.66
CA ARG A 99 30.26 4.08 -18.36
C ARG A 99 30.54 4.36 -16.89
N GLY A 100 31.02 3.36 -16.16
CA GLY A 100 31.34 3.45 -14.74
C GLY A 100 30.18 3.12 -13.80
N SER A 101 28.98 2.81 -14.33
CA SER A 101 27.83 2.38 -13.52
C SER A 101 27.94 0.93 -13.09
N SER A 102 27.49 0.62 -11.88
CA SER A 102 27.25 -0.77 -11.48
C SER A 102 25.96 -1.29 -12.11
N TYR A 103 26.02 -2.53 -12.60
CA TYR A 103 24.88 -3.26 -13.17
C TYR A 103 24.26 -4.26 -12.19
N ASN A 104 24.69 -4.23 -10.92
CA ASN A 104 24.16 -5.05 -9.83
C ASN A 104 24.13 -4.23 -8.53
N HIS A 105 23.08 -3.41 -8.37
CA HIS A 105 22.93 -2.44 -7.31
C HIS A 105 21.49 -2.47 -6.76
N PHE A 106 21.32 -2.99 -5.55
CA PHE A 106 19.99 -3.30 -5.00
C PHE A 106 19.17 -2.08 -4.55
N MET A 107 19.75 -0.88 -4.48
CA MET A 107 19.06 0.34 -4.02
C MET A 107 17.81 0.65 -4.86
N MET A 108 17.82 0.23 -6.13
CA MET A 108 16.67 0.34 -7.04
C MET A 108 15.63 -0.78 -6.84
N GLY A 109 15.72 -1.55 -5.75
CA GLY A 109 14.84 -2.68 -5.45
C GLY A 109 13.56 -2.30 -4.72
N ALA A 110 13.41 -1.03 -4.31
CA ALA A 110 12.25 -0.53 -3.59
C ALA A 110 10.90 -0.86 -4.27
N PRO A 111 10.74 -0.85 -5.61
CA PRO A 111 9.46 -1.22 -6.22
C PRO A 111 9.01 -2.66 -5.95
N GLY A 112 9.92 -3.56 -5.52
CA GLY A 112 9.56 -4.94 -5.17
C GLY A 112 8.46 -5.02 -4.11
N ILE A 113 8.49 -4.15 -3.08
CA ILE A 113 7.44 -4.11 -2.06
C ILE A 113 6.10 -3.64 -2.65
N TRP A 114 6.13 -2.70 -3.61
CA TRP A 114 4.93 -2.20 -4.27
C TRP A 114 4.30 -3.27 -5.16
N ILE A 115 5.12 -4.01 -5.92
CA ILE A 115 4.65 -5.14 -6.74
C ILE A 115 4.02 -6.22 -5.86
N GLN A 116 4.62 -6.54 -4.70
CA GLN A 116 4.05 -7.49 -3.75
C GLN A 116 2.66 -7.04 -3.26
N ARG A 117 2.52 -5.74 -2.95
CA ARG A 117 1.26 -5.13 -2.49
C ARG A 117 0.16 -5.12 -3.54
N LEU A 118 0.45 -5.37 -4.82
CA LEU A 118 -0.61 -5.51 -5.86
C LEU A 118 -1.61 -6.60 -5.49
N SER A 119 -1.17 -7.69 -4.85
CA SER A 119 -2.08 -8.74 -4.38
C SER A 119 -2.96 -8.29 -3.21
N GLY A 120 -2.64 -7.15 -2.59
CA GLY A 120 -3.32 -6.61 -1.42
C GLY A 120 -2.78 -7.08 -0.08
N LEU A 121 -1.72 -7.88 -0.06
CA LEU A 121 -1.08 -8.37 1.17
C LEU A 121 -0.16 -7.29 1.75
N ASP A 122 -0.48 -6.80 2.95
CA ASP A 122 0.39 -5.88 3.70
C ASP A 122 0.20 -6.05 5.21
N THR A 123 1.15 -5.56 6.01
CA THR A 123 0.98 -5.48 7.46
C THR A 123 0.22 -4.19 7.83
N ALA A 124 -0.60 -4.20 8.90
CA ALA A 124 -1.18 -2.95 9.38
C ALA A 124 -0.10 -2.02 9.98
N ALA A 125 -0.34 -0.71 9.94
CA ALA A 125 0.67 0.30 10.33
C ALA A 125 1.08 0.22 11.80
N ASP A 126 0.15 -0.21 12.66
CA ASP A 126 0.31 -0.42 14.10
C ASP A 126 0.59 -1.89 14.46
N ALA A 127 0.66 -2.78 13.48
CA ALA A 127 0.91 -4.19 13.70
C ALA A 127 2.36 -4.45 14.13
N VAL A 128 2.53 -5.49 14.95
CA VAL A 128 3.82 -6.03 15.32
C VAL A 128 3.88 -7.50 14.92
N ARG A 129 5.00 -7.92 14.31
CA ARG A 129 5.22 -9.32 13.90
C ARG A 129 4.08 -9.92 13.05
N TRP A 130 3.42 -9.12 12.20
CA TRP A 130 2.31 -9.58 11.35
C TRP A 130 1.09 -10.11 12.14
N ASN A 131 0.88 -9.64 13.38
CA ASN A 131 -0.30 -10.01 14.17
C ASN A 131 -1.61 -9.46 13.58
N LEU A 132 -1.54 -8.38 12.79
CA LEU A 132 -2.66 -7.79 12.06
C LEU A 132 -2.25 -7.55 10.61
N ILE A 133 -2.97 -8.19 9.69
CA ILE A 133 -2.63 -8.24 8.26
C ILE A 133 -3.76 -7.59 7.45
N ASN A 134 -3.39 -6.64 6.60
CA ASN A 134 -4.30 -6.04 5.64
C ASN A 134 -4.36 -6.90 4.37
N TYR A 135 -5.58 -7.12 3.90
CA TYR A 135 -5.91 -7.78 2.65
C TYR A 135 -6.77 -6.82 1.81
N LYS A 136 -6.10 -5.95 1.04
CA LYS A 136 -6.74 -4.92 0.23
C LYS A 136 -6.22 -4.96 -1.21
N PRO A 137 -6.85 -5.74 -2.12
CA PRO A 137 -6.33 -5.92 -3.47
C PRO A 137 -6.26 -4.59 -4.22
N ILE A 138 -5.16 -4.34 -4.92
CA ILE A 138 -4.97 -3.14 -5.75
C ILE A 138 -5.34 -3.50 -7.19
N LEU A 139 -6.55 -3.12 -7.60
CA LEU A 139 -7.11 -3.44 -8.90
C LEU A 139 -6.75 -2.37 -9.93
N GLU A 140 -5.57 -2.50 -10.52
CA GLU A 140 -5.15 -1.65 -11.64
C GLU A 140 -5.88 -2.04 -12.94
N ALA A 141 -6.24 -1.05 -13.76
CA ALA A 141 -7.10 -1.25 -14.93
C ALA A 141 -6.60 -2.35 -15.90
N ASN A 142 -5.28 -2.45 -16.10
CA ASN A 142 -4.66 -3.38 -17.05
C ASN A 142 -4.28 -4.74 -16.44
N LEU A 143 -4.53 -4.96 -15.15
CA LEU A 143 -4.25 -6.23 -14.49
C LEU A 143 -5.51 -7.06 -14.34
N THR A 144 -5.41 -8.34 -14.69
CA THR A 144 -6.48 -9.34 -14.50
C THR A 144 -6.22 -10.24 -13.30
N SER A 145 -5.01 -10.24 -12.75
CA SER A 145 -4.67 -11.00 -11.55
C SER A 145 -3.39 -10.47 -10.90
N ALA A 146 -3.27 -10.65 -9.59
CA ALA A 146 -2.00 -10.57 -8.88
C ALA A 146 -2.00 -11.51 -7.67
N SER A 147 -0.83 -12.03 -7.31
CA SER A 147 -0.67 -12.91 -6.16
C SER A 147 0.66 -12.66 -5.46
N SER A 148 0.68 -12.75 -4.14
CA SER A 148 1.91 -12.76 -3.36
C SER A 148 1.76 -13.59 -2.09
N SER A 149 2.90 -14.01 -1.56
CA SER A 149 2.99 -14.71 -0.27
C SER A 149 4.21 -14.24 0.50
N TYR A 150 4.11 -14.25 1.82
CA TYR A 150 5.21 -13.91 2.71
C TYR A 150 5.25 -14.89 3.88
N LEU A 151 6.45 -15.38 4.20
CA LEU A 151 6.67 -16.21 5.37
C LEU A 151 6.84 -15.29 6.58
N THR A 152 5.76 -15.07 7.32
CA THR A 152 5.76 -14.31 8.56
C THR A 152 6.39 -15.13 9.69
N PRO A 153 6.70 -14.52 10.86
CA PRO A 153 7.11 -15.27 12.04
C PRO A 153 6.08 -16.28 12.56
N THR A 154 4.80 -16.11 12.23
CA THR A 154 3.68 -16.95 12.69
C THR A 154 3.23 -17.97 11.64
N GLY A 155 3.73 -17.88 10.41
CA GLY A 155 3.41 -18.80 9.31
C GLY A 155 3.35 -18.09 7.97
N GLN A 156 2.89 -18.78 6.94
CA GLN A 156 2.71 -18.18 5.62
C GLN A 156 1.44 -17.34 5.60
N ALA A 157 1.57 -16.08 5.17
CA ALA A 157 0.45 -15.24 4.75
C ALA A 157 0.46 -15.15 3.22
N SER A 158 -0.70 -15.21 2.58
CA SER A 158 -0.80 -15.05 1.14
C SER A 158 -2.10 -14.39 0.72
N ALA A 159 -2.06 -13.74 -0.43
CA ALA A 159 -3.22 -13.13 -1.05
C ALA A 159 -3.10 -13.32 -2.56
N ALA A 160 -4.19 -13.72 -3.21
CA ALA A 160 -4.24 -13.91 -4.66
C ALA A 160 -5.61 -13.50 -5.18
N TRP A 161 -5.65 -12.56 -6.11
CA TRP A 161 -6.90 -12.17 -6.74
C TRP A 161 -6.88 -12.42 -8.25
N LYS A 162 -8.06 -12.68 -8.79
CA LYS A 162 -8.35 -12.67 -10.23
C LYS A 162 -9.59 -11.85 -10.48
N ARG A 163 -9.62 -11.14 -11.60
CA ARG A 163 -10.75 -10.35 -12.05
C ARG A 163 -11.13 -10.75 -13.47
N SER A 164 -12.40 -11.09 -13.65
CA SER A 164 -13.04 -11.22 -14.95
C SER A 164 -14.28 -10.33 -14.94
N ASP A 165 -14.35 -9.40 -15.88
CA ASP A 165 -15.42 -8.40 -15.95
C ASP A 165 -15.58 -7.65 -14.61
N HIS A 166 -16.77 -7.76 -14.00
CA HIS A 166 -17.10 -7.14 -12.71
C HIS A 166 -16.96 -8.11 -11.53
N ILE A 167 -16.41 -9.31 -11.73
CA ILE A 167 -16.27 -10.32 -10.68
C ILE A 167 -14.80 -10.40 -10.26
N LEU A 168 -14.58 -10.19 -8.97
CA LEU A 168 -13.33 -10.42 -8.27
C LEU A 168 -13.42 -11.75 -7.52
N THR A 169 -12.44 -12.63 -7.69
CA THR A 169 -12.16 -13.72 -6.74
C THR A 169 -10.91 -13.35 -5.95
N TYR A 170 -10.89 -13.60 -4.65
CA TYR A 170 -9.80 -13.21 -3.76
C TYR A 170 -9.55 -14.25 -2.67
N ASP A 171 -8.49 -15.03 -2.86
CA ASP A 171 -8.08 -16.10 -1.98
C ASP A 171 -7.02 -15.59 -1.02
N ILE A 172 -7.23 -15.79 0.28
CA ILE A 172 -6.29 -15.33 1.31
C ILE A 172 -5.98 -16.43 2.33
N VAL A 173 -4.76 -16.38 2.87
CA VAL A 173 -4.32 -17.25 3.97
C VAL A 173 -3.86 -16.37 5.12
N VAL A 174 -4.53 -16.51 6.26
CA VAL A 174 -4.17 -15.85 7.52
C VAL A 174 -3.50 -16.87 8.45
N PRO A 175 -2.20 -16.71 8.79
CA PRO A 175 -1.50 -17.67 9.64
C PRO A 175 -2.05 -17.66 11.07
N VAL A 176 -1.86 -18.78 11.78
CA VAL A 176 -2.28 -18.94 13.19
C VAL A 176 -1.61 -17.88 14.07
N GLY A 177 -2.40 -17.22 14.92
CA GLY A 177 -1.93 -16.13 15.78
C GLY A 177 -1.97 -14.74 15.12
N SER A 178 -2.47 -14.64 13.90
CA SER A 178 -2.72 -13.38 13.20
C SER A 178 -4.23 -13.17 12.94
N VAL A 179 -4.60 -11.93 12.68
CA VAL A 179 -5.95 -11.51 12.27
C VAL A 179 -5.87 -10.83 10.90
N GLY A 180 -6.80 -11.15 10.01
CA GLY A 180 -6.93 -10.51 8.71
C GLY A 180 -7.95 -9.37 8.72
N LEU A 181 -7.64 -8.28 8.02
CA LEU A 181 -8.55 -7.18 7.69
C LEU A 181 -8.73 -7.14 6.17
N VAL A 182 -9.85 -7.66 5.69
CA VAL A 182 -10.20 -7.70 4.27
C VAL A 182 -10.97 -6.43 3.92
N SER A 183 -10.47 -5.66 2.97
CA SER A 183 -11.09 -4.41 2.50
C SER A 183 -11.43 -4.51 1.02
N LEU A 184 -12.72 -4.53 0.69
CA LEU A 184 -13.21 -4.68 -0.68
C LEU A 184 -14.16 -3.55 -1.06
N ASN A 185 -14.00 -3.04 -2.28
CA ASN A 185 -14.92 -2.08 -2.87
C ASN A 185 -15.85 -2.82 -3.85
N ALA A 186 -17.05 -3.19 -3.40
CA ALA A 186 -17.98 -4.05 -4.12
C ALA A 186 -19.43 -3.84 -3.68
N THR A 187 -20.37 -4.14 -4.57
CA THR A 187 -21.82 -4.11 -4.29
C THR A 187 -22.31 -5.35 -3.56
N GLN A 188 -21.60 -6.46 -3.70
CA GLN A 188 -21.85 -7.72 -3.02
C GLN A 188 -20.51 -8.40 -2.69
N VAL A 189 -20.43 -9.03 -1.52
CA VAL A 189 -19.28 -9.86 -1.10
C VAL A 189 -19.78 -11.18 -0.55
N GLN A 190 -19.15 -12.26 -0.99
CA GLN A 190 -19.41 -13.63 -0.55
C GLN A 190 -18.11 -14.27 -0.07
N GLU A 191 -18.23 -15.23 0.83
CA GLU A 191 -17.17 -16.11 1.32
C GLU A 191 -17.65 -17.56 1.14
N GLY A 192 -16.84 -18.41 0.49
CA GLY A 192 -17.19 -19.80 0.23
C GLY A 192 -18.50 -19.98 -0.56
N GLY A 193 -18.88 -18.97 -1.36
CA GLY A 193 -20.12 -18.93 -2.13
C GLY A 193 -21.38 -18.48 -1.37
N ASN A 194 -21.28 -18.13 -0.09
CA ASN A 194 -22.39 -17.58 0.70
C ASN A 194 -22.16 -16.09 0.98
N ASP A 195 -23.22 -15.30 1.12
CA ASP A 195 -23.10 -13.90 1.53
C ASP A 195 -22.36 -13.81 2.87
N VAL A 196 -21.38 -12.89 2.93
CA VAL A 196 -20.51 -12.79 4.10
C VAL A 196 -21.30 -12.44 5.36
N SER A 197 -21.10 -13.22 6.42
CA SER A 197 -21.84 -13.12 7.68
C SER A 197 -20.95 -13.42 8.88
N ILE A 198 -21.24 -12.78 10.01
CA ILE A 198 -20.57 -13.05 11.29
C ILE A 198 -20.87 -14.44 11.87
N GLU A 199 -21.87 -15.14 11.31
CA GLU A 199 -22.21 -16.51 11.69
C GLU A 199 -21.30 -17.56 11.03
N GLN A 200 -20.52 -17.17 10.02
CA GLN A 200 -19.56 -18.05 9.36
C GLN A 200 -18.31 -18.25 10.21
N GLU A 201 -17.76 -19.46 10.19
CA GLU A 201 -16.57 -19.79 10.95
C GLU A 201 -15.39 -18.89 10.56
N GLY A 202 -14.75 -18.29 11.56
CA GLY A 202 -13.59 -17.43 11.36
C GLY A 202 -13.91 -16.00 10.91
N ILE A 203 -15.17 -15.63 10.62
CA ILE A 203 -15.57 -14.24 10.42
C ILE A 203 -15.82 -13.59 11.79
N LEU A 204 -15.03 -12.59 12.14
CA LEU A 204 -15.05 -11.95 13.46
C LEU A 204 -15.87 -10.66 13.49
N ALA A 205 -15.95 -9.95 12.36
CA ALA A 205 -16.77 -8.76 12.19
C ALA A 205 -16.97 -8.46 10.70
N VAL A 206 -18.12 -7.88 10.36
CA VAL A 206 -18.41 -7.36 9.02
C VAL A 206 -18.94 -5.94 9.19
N VAL A 207 -18.27 -4.98 8.55
CA VAL A 207 -18.72 -3.59 8.48
C VAL A 207 -18.87 -3.23 7.01
N SER A 208 -20.07 -2.84 6.61
CA SER A 208 -20.33 -2.20 5.32
C SER A 208 -20.72 -0.75 5.59
N ASN A 209 -20.19 0.20 4.82
CA ASN A 209 -20.65 1.59 4.92
C ASN A 209 -22.16 1.66 4.57
N GLU A 210 -23.00 2.17 5.48
CA GLU A 210 -24.46 2.16 5.33
C GLU A 210 -24.94 3.07 4.18
N ASP A 211 -24.19 4.14 3.88
CA ASP A 211 -24.59 5.15 2.89
C ASP A 211 -24.38 4.70 1.43
N ASP A 212 -23.42 3.80 1.16
CA ASP A 212 -23.15 3.33 -0.20
C ASP A 212 -23.15 1.79 -0.36
N LYS A 213 -22.97 1.01 0.72
CA LYS A 213 -22.72 -0.44 0.71
C LYS A 213 -21.59 -0.87 -0.24
N ARG A 214 -20.68 0.04 -0.59
CA ARG A 214 -19.60 -0.22 -1.55
C ARG A 214 -18.33 -0.60 -0.84
N THR A 215 -18.06 -0.07 0.35
CA THR A 215 -16.86 -0.41 1.12
C THR A 215 -17.18 -1.47 2.17
N TRP A 216 -16.57 -2.64 2.05
CA TRP A 216 -16.66 -3.75 2.99
C TRP A 216 -15.35 -3.90 3.75
N ILE A 217 -15.45 -3.94 5.08
CA ILE A 217 -14.35 -4.26 5.99
C ILE A 217 -14.74 -5.52 6.75
N ILE A 218 -14.04 -6.62 6.47
CA ILE A 218 -14.30 -7.93 7.07
C ILE A 218 -13.08 -8.31 7.90
N ARG A 219 -13.29 -8.53 9.20
CA ARG A 219 -12.25 -8.99 10.11
C ARG A 219 -12.34 -10.51 10.21
N VAL A 220 -11.24 -11.20 9.96
CA VAL A 220 -11.18 -12.66 9.95
C VAL A 220 -10.11 -13.21 10.87
N ALA A 221 -10.35 -14.40 11.43
CA ALA A 221 -9.37 -15.15 12.20
C ALA A 221 -8.30 -15.77 11.30
N SER A 222 -7.43 -16.59 11.89
CA SER A 222 -6.53 -17.44 11.12
C SER A 222 -7.32 -18.48 10.33
N GLY A 223 -6.97 -18.68 9.07
CA GLY A 223 -7.69 -19.60 8.20
C GLY A 223 -7.37 -19.37 6.72
N PHE A 224 -8.06 -20.13 5.88
CA PHE A 224 -8.10 -19.93 4.44
C PHE A 224 -9.50 -19.43 4.08
N TYR A 225 -9.56 -18.40 3.24
CA TYR A 225 -10.82 -17.77 2.84
C TYR A 225 -10.84 -17.54 1.34
N GLU A 226 -11.98 -17.85 0.72
CA GLU A 226 -12.24 -17.64 -0.70
C GLU A 226 -13.34 -16.60 -0.83
N PHE A 227 -12.94 -15.34 -1.05
CA PHE A 227 -13.89 -14.26 -1.26
C PHE A 227 -14.25 -14.13 -2.74
N SER A 228 -15.52 -13.85 -3.01
CA SER A 228 -15.95 -13.35 -4.32
C SER A 228 -16.72 -12.05 -4.16
N ALA A 229 -16.49 -11.10 -5.06
CA ALA A 229 -17.09 -9.77 -4.96
C ALA A 229 -17.52 -9.22 -6.32
N VAL A 230 -18.66 -8.53 -6.34
CA VAL A 230 -19.17 -7.82 -7.53
C VAL A 230 -18.70 -6.37 -7.46
N LEU A 231 -17.70 -6.03 -8.28
CA LEU A 231 -17.07 -4.72 -8.34
C LEU A 231 -18.05 -3.62 -8.79
N VAL A 232 -17.78 -2.39 -8.34
CA VAL A 232 -18.55 -1.17 -8.68
C VAL A 232 -18.29 -0.73 -10.11
#